data_AF-A0A529XJ94-F1
#
_entry.id   AF-A0A529XJ94-F1
#
_cell.length_a   1.000
_cell.length_b   1.000
_cell.length_c   1.000
_cell.angle_alpha   90.00
_cell.angle_beta   90.00
_cell.angle_gamma   90.00
#
_symmetry.space_group_name_H-M   'P 1'
#
loop_
_entity.id
_entity.type
_entity.pdbx_description
1 polymer ?
#
loop_
_entity_poly.entity_id
_entity_poly.type
_entity_poly.pdbx_seq_one_letter_code
_entity_poly.pdbx_strand_id
1 'polypeptide(L)'
;SLAGAAAVSCRITVSNAGTAAPTGPVRVNDAATLVSGGAPVQIQTVTPDGAEWTCGPVPANTLSCQIPGAVLTPGTSRHFDVTVSGNGAFENCARGNFGPAPGDDIVYPIGQACAKGGGASTIRVEKTGDAECQPGQPCSFEITITNDGPNPFSGPVRIGDAVGVEGLGRLEGVQITSIDPPFG
;
A
#
# COMPACT_ATOMS: atom_id res chain seq x y z
N SER A 1 -14.17 -21.06 -1.47
CA SER A 1 -13.03 -20.46 -0.73
C SER A 1 -13.37 -19.02 -0.45
N LEU A 2 -13.40 -18.63 0.83
CA LEU A 2 -13.65 -17.24 1.24
C LEU A 2 -12.42 -16.43 0.82
N ALA A 3 -12.49 -15.73 -0.30
CA ALA A 3 -11.51 -14.72 -0.65
C ALA A 3 -11.60 -13.66 0.45
N GLY A 4 -10.64 -13.68 1.38
CA GLY A 4 -10.53 -12.65 2.40
C GLY A 4 -10.42 -11.31 1.70
N ALA A 5 -11.25 -10.34 2.09
CA ALA A 5 -11.10 -8.96 1.63
C ALA A 5 -9.63 -8.56 1.81
N ALA A 6 -9.00 -8.08 0.74
CA ALA A 6 -7.61 -7.67 0.79
C ALA A 6 -7.48 -6.56 1.83
N ALA A 7 -6.81 -6.86 2.95
CA ALA A 7 -6.50 -5.89 3.97
C ALA A 7 -5.24 -5.13 3.53
N VAL A 8 -5.33 -3.81 3.48
CA VAL A 8 -4.22 -2.94 3.10
C VAL A 8 -3.73 -2.23 4.35
N SER A 9 -2.43 -2.28 4.58
CA SER A 9 -1.79 -1.55 5.68
C SER A 9 -1.41 -0.14 5.21
N CYS A 10 -1.81 0.88 5.95
CA CYS A 10 -1.44 2.27 5.74
C CYS A 10 -0.67 2.79 6.95
N ARG A 11 0.50 3.40 6.74
CA ARG A 11 1.27 4.06 7.79
C ARG A 11 0.93 5.54 7.84
N ILE A 12 0.52 6.02 9.01
CA ILE A 12 0.33 7.45 9.28
C ILE A 12 1.53 7.93 10.09
N THR A 13 2.29 8.87 9.55
CA THR A 13 3.48 9.45 10.20
C THR A 13 3.22 10.90 10.58
N VAL A 14 3.48 11.24 11.84
CA VAL A 14 3.47 12.59 12.38
C VAL A 14 4.91 13.02 12.65
N SER A 15 5.36 14.06 11.96
CA SER A 15 6.73 14.58 12.05
C SER A 15 6.73 16.01 12.57
N ASN A 16 7.56 16.31 13.56
CA ASN A 16 7.78 17.68 14.00
C ASN A 16 8.93 18.32 13.22
N ALA A 17 8.59 19.13 12.21
CA ALA A 17 9.54 19.93 11.45
C ALA A 17 9.80 21.33 12.06
N GLY A 18 9.15 21.67 13.17
CA GLY A 18 9.32 22.93 13.88
C GLY A 18 10.54 22.94 14.79
N THR A 19 10.73 24.07 15.49
CA THR A 19 11.85 24.29 16.40
C THR A 19 11.54 24.01 17.87
N ALA A 20 10.29 23.67 18.20
CA ALA A 20 9.85 23.32 19.54
C ALA A 20 8.80 22.19 19.51
N ALA A 21 8.63 21.49 20.64
CA ALA A 21 7.55 20.51 20.79
C ALA A 21 6.18 21.22 20.85
N PRO A 22 5.10 20.61 20.34
CA PRO A 22 3.74 21.14 20.47
C PRO A 22 3.35 21.36 21.94
N THR A 23 2.71 22.49 22.23
CA THR A 23 2.32 22.89 23.59
C THR A 23 1.11 22.13 24.15
N GLY A 24 0.48 21.28 23.34
CA GLY A 24 -0.61 20.39 23.74
C GLY A 24 -0.55 19.05 23.00
N PRO A 25 -1.51 18.14 23.22
CA PRO A 25 -1.53 16.86 22.54
C PRO A 25 -1.67 17.04 21.03
N VAL A 26 -1.03 16.16 20.27
CA VAL A 26 -1.27 16.02 18.83
C VAL A 26 -2.37 15.00 18.62
N ARG A 27 -3.38 15.35 17.84
CA ARG A 27 -4.54 14.52 17.52
C ARG A 27 -4.58 14.26 16.02
N VAL A 28 -4.86 13.02 15.64
CA VAL A 28 -5.03 12.58 14.27
C VAL A 28 -6.39 11.92 14.15
N ASN A 29 -7.20 12.38 13.20
CA ASN A 29 -8.43 11.70 12.79
C ASN A 29 -8.21 11.10 11.41
N ASP A 30 -8.38 9.79 11.30
CA ASP A 30 -8.19 9.00 10.07
C ASP A 30 -9.51 8.40 9.63
N ALA A 31 -9.81 8.46 8.33
CA ALA A 31 -11.01 7.89 7.76
C ALA A 31 -10.75 7.43 6.32
N ALA A 32 -11.28 6.25 5.99
CA ALA A 32 -11.21 5.70 4.65
C ALA A 32 -12.59 5.73 3.97
N THR A 33 -12.62 6.03 2.68
CA THR A 33 -13.84 6.01 1.86
C THR A 33 -13.58 5.32 0.53
N LEU A 34 -14.59 4.62 0.00
CA LEU A 34 -14.51 4.06 -1.35
C LEU A 34 -14.38 5.19 -2.36
N VAL A 35 -13.43 5.04 -3.29
CA VAL A 35 -13.25 5.98 -4.41
C VAL A 35 -14.53 6.03 -5.24
N SER A 36 -15.22 4.90 -5.38
CA SER A 36 -16.56 4.83 -5.95
C SER A 36 -17.61 5.22 -4.91
N GLY A 37 -18.12 6.45 -5.01
CA GLY A 37 -19.32 6.88 -4.27
C GLY A 37 -19.10 7.32 -2.83
N GLY A 38 -17.87 7.32 -2.30
CA GLY A 38 -17.52 7.94 -1.02
C GLY A 38 -18.05 7.21 0.22
N ALA A 39 -18.57 5.98 0.07
CA ALA A 39 -19.04 5.19 1.20
C ALA A 39 -17.89 4.89 2.18
N PRO A 40 -18.10 4.95 3.51
CA PRO A 40 -17.06 4.66 4.48
C PRO A 40 -16.49 3.25 4.34
N VAL A 41 -15.18 3.12 4.52
CA VAL A 41 -14.47 1.84 4.64
C VAL A 41 -13.94 1.74 6.07
N GLN A 42 -14.13 0.57 6.69
CA GLN A 42 -13.74 0.38 8.08
C GLN A 42 -12.22 0.22 8.21
N ILE A 43 -11.67 0.98 9.15
CA ILE A 43 -10.35 0.74 9.73
C ILE A 43 -10.51 -0.41 10.71
N GLN A 44 -9.79 -1.51 10.48
CA GLN A 44 -9.96 -2.78 11.19
C GLN A 44 -9.04 -2.92 12.39
N THR A 45 -7.80 -2.46 12.26
CA THR A 45 -6.79 -2.52 13.32
C THR A 45 -5.99 -1.23 13.35
N VAL A 46 -5.38 -0.96 14.50
CA VAL A 46 -4.39 0.10 14.69
C VAL A 46 -3.22 -0.45 15.48
N THR A 47 -2.00 -0.20 15.02
CA THR A 47 -0.75 -0.63 15.65
C THR A 47 0.18 0.58 15.80
N PRO A 48 0.20 1.23 16.96
CA PRO A 48 1.12 2.33 17.20
C PRO A 48 2.57 1.90 17.38
N ASP A 49 3.50 2.81 17.10
CA ASP A 49 4.94 2.58 17.25
C ASP A 49 5.45 2.60 18.70
N GLY A 50 4.58 2.97 19.65
CA GLY A 50 4.90 3.06 21.07
C GLY A 50 3.67 3.33 21.92
N ALA A 51 3.81 3.12 23.23
CA ALA A 51 2.71 3.16 24.20
C ALA A 51 2.16 4.58 24.48
N GLU A 52 2.83 5.62 24.00
CA GLU A 52 2.41 7.02 24.18
C GLU A 52 1.22 7.39 23.28
N TRP A 53 0.98 6.61 22.23
CA TRP A 53 -0.23 6.73 21.43
C TRP A 53 -1.44 6.19 22.20
N THR A 54 -2.50 6.98 22.20
CA THR A 54 -3.83 6.54 22.63
C THR A 54 -4.77 6.63 21.45
N CYS A 55 -5.21 5.48 20.94
CA CYS A 55 -6.15 5.40 19.83
C CYS A 55 -7.53 4.92 20.29
N GLY A 56 -8.56 5.34 19.58
CA GLY A 56 -9.93 4.88 19.77
C GLY A 56 -10.12 3.40 19.41
N PRO A 57 -11.25 2.80 19.79
CA PRO A 57 -11.53 1.41 19.48
C PRO A 57 -11.67 1.19 17.97
N VAL A 58 -11.27 0.00 17.54
CA VAL A 58 -11.42 -0.51 16.17
C VAL A 58 -12.22 -1.82 16.21
N PRO A 59 -13.05 -2.12 15.18
CA PRO A 59 -13.17 -1.42 13.90
C PRO A 59 -13.91 -0.08 13.96
N ALA A 60 -13.55 0.87 13.11
CA ALA A 60 -14.15 2.22 13.07
C ALA A 60 -14.23 2.81 11.66
N ASN A 61 -15.26 3.61 11.38
CA ASN A 61 -15.35 4.43 10.16
C ASN A 61 -14.47 5.70 10.24
N THR A 62 -14.15 6.12 11.46
CA THR A 62 -13.23 7.21 11.73
C THR A 62 -12.45 6.86 12.98
N LEU A 63 -11.15 6.70 12.84
CA LEU A 63 -10.23 6.42 13.94
C LEU A 63 -9.68 7.74 14.47
N SER A 64 -9.71 7.92 15.79
CA SER A 64 -9.02 9.03 16.45
C SER A 64 -7.83 8.50 17.23
N CYS A 65 -6.66 9.07 17.01
CA CYS A 65 -5.43 8.78 17.75
C CYS A 65 -4.87 10.08 18.33
N GLN A 66 -4.32 10.02 19.54
CA GLN A 66 -3.60 11.14 20.15
C GLN A 66 -2.24 10.70 20.69
N ILE A 67 -1.29 11.63 20.73
CA ILE A 67 0.02 11.47 21.36
C ILE A 67 0.37 12.77 22.09
N PRO A 68 1.04 12.73 23.26
CA PRO A 68 1.49 13.95 23.93
C PRO A 68 2.42 14.78 23.03
N GLY A 69 2.20 16.09 22.93
CA GLY A 69 3.09 16.97 22.14
C GLY A 69 4.54 16.93 22.64
N ALA A 70 4.74 16.76 23.95
CA ALA A 70 6.06 16.71 24.58
C ALA A 70 6.98 15.59 24.05
N VAL A 71 6.43 14.49 23.50
CA VAL A 71 7.24 13.41 22.92
C VAL A 71 7.58 13.62 21.44
N LEU A 72 7.02 14.65 20.82
CA LEU A 72 7.34 15.10 19.46
C LEU A 72 8.34 16.27 19.54
N THR A 73 9.55 16.01 20.04
CA THR A 73 10.64 16.98 20.02
C THR A 73 11.05 17.35 18.58
N PRO A 74 11.70 18.51 18.36
CA PRO A 74 12.14 18.93 17.02
C PRO A 74 12.88 17.83 16.26
N GLY A 75 12.50 17.60 15.01
CA GLY A 75 13.09 16.57 14.14
C GLY A 75 12.60 15.13 14.40
N THR A 76 11.78 14.90 15.42
CA THR A 76 11.25 13.57 15.73
C THR A 76 10.03 13.24 14.87
N SER A 77 9.89 11.96 14.52
CA SER A 77 8.68 11.42 13.89
C SER A 77 8.13 10.27 14.72
N ARG A 78 6.80 10.18 14.79
CA ARG A 78 6.04 9.09 15.41
C ARG A 78 5.00 8.59 14.43
N HIS A 79 4.63 7.32 14.52
CA HIS A 79 3.69 6.71 13.58
C HIS A 79 2.78 5.67 14.22
N PHE A 80 1.72 5.37 13.50
CA PHE A 80 0.89 4.19 13.74
C PHE A 80 0.45 3.62 12.39
N ASP A 81 0.34 2.30 12.33
CA ASP A 81 -0.12 1.58 11.15
C ASP A 81 -1.59 1.19 11.33
N VAL A 82 -2.42 1.43 10.32
CA VAL A 82 -3.81 0.99 10.28
C VAL A 82 -3.99 -0.06 9.19
N THR A 83 -4.85 -1.04 9.42
CA THR A 83 -5.30 -1.93 8.34
C THR A 83 -6.70 -1.56 7.93
N VAL A 84 -6.91 -1.35 6.63
CA VAL A 84 -8.22 -1.04 6.04
C VAL A 84 -8.64 -2.22 5.18
N SER A 85 -9.89 -2.67 5.32
CA SER A 85 -10.45 -3.75 4.48
C SER A 85 -11.68 -3.25 3.75
N GLY A 86 -11.64 -3.26 2.42
CA GLY A 86 -12.75 -2.85 1.56
C GLY A 86 -12.83 -3.69 0.29
N ASN A 87 -14.04 -3.81 -0.26
CA ASN A 87 -14.30 -4.58 -1.49
C ASN A 87 -14.08 -3.75 -2.77
N GLY A 88 -13.13 -2.80 -2.74
CA GLY A 88 -12.89 -1.88 -3.85
C GLY A 88 -11.71 -0.95 -3.58
N ALA A 89 -11.43 -0.08 -4.55
CA ALA A 89 -10.48 1.01 -4.36
C ALA A 89 -11.04 2.02 -3.35
N PHE A 90 -10.21 2.42 -2.41
CA PHE A 90 -10.53 3.37 -1.36
C PHE A 90 -9.41 4.41 -1.24
N GLU A 91 -9.73 5.52 -0.59
CA GLU A 91 -8.78 6.55 -0.18
C GLU A 91 -8.85 6.69 1.34
N ASN A 92 -7.71 6.54 2.01
CA ASN A 92 -7.57 6.75 3.44
C ASN A 92 -6.92 8.11 3.70
N CYS A 93 -7.57 8.96 4.49
CA CYS A 93 -7.13 10.33 4.73
C CYS A 93 -7.02 10.61 6.23
N ALA A 94 -5.80 10.94 6.66
CA ALA A 94 -5.48 11.38 8.01
C ALA A 94 -5.45 12.91 8.10
N ARG A 95 -6.05 13.47 9.15
CA ARG A 95 -6.08 14.91 9.46
C ARG A 95 -5.50 15.16 10.84
N GLY A 96 -4.45 15.97 10.91
CA GLY A 96 -3.75 16.29 12.15
C GLY A 96 -4.10 17.67 12.70
N ASN A 97 -4.13 17.79 14.02
CA ASN A 97 -4.13 19.07 14.74
C ASN A 97 -3.33 18.93 16.04
N PHE A 98 -2.89 20.04 16.62
CA PHE A 98 -2.29 20.04 17.96
C PHE A 98 -2.88 21.12 18.85
N GLY A 99 -2.84 20.87 20.15
CA GLY A 99 -3.43 21.72 21.16
C GLY A 99 -4.83 21.25 21.61
N PRO A 100 -5.52 22.06 22.40
CA PRO A 100 -4.94 23.22 23.07
C PRO A 100 -3.92 22.82 24.13
N ALA A 101 -3.07 23.78 24.51
CA ALA A 101 -2.24 23.64 25.70
C ALA A 101 -3.10 23.74 26.97
N PRO A 102 -2.68 23.16 28.11
CA PRO A 102 -3.37 23.41 29.37
C PRO A 102 -3.47 24.92 29.67
N GLY A 103 -4.69 25.45 29.78
CA GLY A 103 -4.94 26.87 30.01
C GLY A 103 -5.07 27.75 28.76
N ASP A 104 -5.11 27.13 27.57
CA ASP A 104 -5.47 27.77 26.30
C ASP A 104 -6.64 27.00 25.66
N ASP A 105 -7.30 27.59 24.67
CA ASP A 105 -8.36 26.99 23.85
C ASP A 105 -8.00 26.95 22.35
N ILE A 106 -6.80 27.40 21.97
CA ILE A 106 -6.37 27.41 20.56
C ILE A 106 -5.97 26.02 20.07
N VAL A 107 -6.55 25.61 18.93
CA VAL A 107 -6.19 24.39 18.20
C VAL A 107 -5.56 24.75 16.87
N TYR A 108 -4.39 24.20 16.60
CA TYR A 108 -3.62 24.46 15.38
C TYR A 108 -3.71 23.28 14.40
N PRO A 109 -4.13 23.48 13.15
CA PRO A 109 -4.15 22.43 12.14
C PRO A 109 -2.72 22.07 11.70
N ILE A 110 -2.44 20.77 11.56
CA ILE A 110 -1.18 20.23 11.00
C ILE A 110 -1.33 19.99 9.49
N GLY A 111 -2.54 19.64 9.05
CA GLY A 111 -2.86 19.39 7.64
C GLY A 111 -3.60 18.07 7.42
N GLN A 112 -3.64 17.65 6.16
CA GLN A 112 -4.26 16.41 5.70
C GLN A 112 -3.28 15.65 4.80
N ALA A 113 -3.19 14.34 4.97
CA ALA A 113 -2.47 13.43 4.07
C ALA A 113 -3.37 12.27 3.69
N CYS A 114 -3.39 11.90 2.40
CA CYS A 114 -4.21 10.80 1.89
C CYS A 114 -3.37 9.78 1.13
N ALA A 115 -3.78 8.51 1.22
CA ALA A 115 -3.22 7.41 0.46
C ALA A 115 -4.35 6.57 -0.12
N LYS A 116 -4.21 6.14 -1.38
CA LYS A 116 -5.14 5.21 -2.01
C LYS A 116 -4.72 3.78 -1.72
N GLY A 117 -5.71 2.92 -1.55
CA GLY A 117 -5.52 1.50 -1.29
C GLY A 117 -6.65 0.68 -1.87
N GLY A 118 -6.46 -0.63 -1.96
CA GLY A 118 -7.48 -1.55 -2.45
C GLY A 118 -7.77 -1.39 -3.95
N GLY A 119 -8.64 -2.26 -4.48
CA GLY A 119 -8.83 -2.39 -5.93
C GLY A 119 -7.89 -3.44 -6.54
N ALA A 120 -8.23 -3.89 -7.74
CA ALA A 120 -7.46 -4.91 -8.42
C ALA A 120 -6.07 -4.39 -8.80
N SER A 121 -5.01 -5.13 -8.46
CA SER A 121 -3.73 -4.99 -9.12
C SER A 121 -3.90 -5.47 -10.56
N THR A 122 -3.80 -4.57 -11.53
CA THR A 122 -3.78 -4.95 -12.93
C THR A 122 -2.36 -5.29 -13.31
N ILE A 123 -2.05 -6.59 -13.35
CA ILE A 123 -0.78 -7.09 -13.85
C ILE A 123 -0.90 -7.30 -15.36
N ARG A 124 -0.05 -6.64 -16.13
CA ARG A 124 0.11 -6.85 -17.57
C ARG A 124 1.35 -7.71 -17.80
N VAL A 125 1.22 -8.66 -18.72
CA VAL A 125 2.33 -9.47 -19.20
C VAL A 125 2.47 -9.22 -20.69
N GLU A 126 3.66 -8.80 -21.10
CA GLU A 126 4.05 -8.62 -22.50
C GLU A 126 5.16 -9.62 -22.82
N LYS A 127 5.13 -10.16 -24.03
CA LYS A 127 6.18 -11.03 -24.56
C LYS A 127 6.63 -10.51 -25.91
N THR A 128 7.92 -10.26 -26.03
CA THR A 128 8.60 -9.89 -27.28
C THR A 128 9.73 -10.89 -27.52
N GLY A 129 10.36 -10.88 -28.70
CA GLY A 129 11.47 -11.77 -29.00
C GLY A 129 11.70 -11.93 -30.49
N ASP A 130 12.49 -12.94 -30.82
CA ASP A 130 12.85 -13.27 -32.20
C ASP A 130 11.59 -13.62 -33.01
N ALA A 131 11.41 -12.94 -34.16
CA ALA A 131 10.27 -13.17 -35.05
C ALA A 131 10.39 -14.49 -35.84
N GLU A 132 11.62 -14.95 -36.06
CA GLU A 132 11.94 -16.20 -36.73
C GLU A 132 13.02 -16.95 -35.95
N CYS A 133 12.79 -18.25 -35.78
CA CYS A 133 13.71 -19.16 -35.10
C CYS A 133 14.39 -20.08 -36.10
N GLN A 134 15.71 -20.04 -36.18
CA GLN A 134 16.46 -20.99 -37.02
C GLN A 134 16.57 -22.36 -36.34
N PRO A 135 16.32 -23.46 -37.08
CA PRO A 135 16.48 -24.80 -36.54
C PRO A 135 17.88 -25.03 -35.94
N GLY A 136 17.93 -25.47 -34.68
CA GLY A 136 19.18 -25.77 -33.97
C GLY A 136 19.90 -24.55 -33.38
N GLN A 137 19.39 -23.33 -33.56
CA GLN A 137 19.90 -22.13 -32.91
C GLN A 137 19.03 -21.75 -31.71
N PRO A 138 19.60 -21.10 -30.67
CA PRO A 138 18.81 -20.55 -29.58
C PRO A 138 17.94 -19.39 -30.08
N CYS A 139 16.73 -19.29 -29.53
CA CYS A 139 15.85 -18.14 -29.70
C CYS A 139 15.65 -17.44 -28.37
N SER A 140 15.57 -16.12 -28.43
CA SER A 140 15.41 -15.26 -27.27
C SER A 140 14.02 -14.65 -27.26
N PHE A 141 13.39 -14.68 -26.08
CA PHE A 141 12.14 -13.98 -25.82
C PHE A 141 12.29 -13.19 -24.53
N GLU A 142 11.82 -11.96 -24.54
CA GLU A 142 11.74 -11.09 -23.37
C GLU A 142 10.30 -11.13 -22.84
N ILE A 143 10.16 -11.34 -21.53
CA ILE A 143 8.87 -11.31 -20.84
C ILE A 143 8.89 -10.14 -19.87
N THR A 144 8.04 -9.14 -20.13
CA THR A 144 7.90 -7.97 -19.27
C THR A 144 6.64 -8.10 -18.44
N ILE A 145 6.79 -8.10 -17.12
CA ILE A 145 5.69 -8.11 -16.16
C ILE A 145 5.59 -6.74 -15.52
N THR A 146 4.45 -6.07 -15.75
CA THR A 146 4.21 -4.73 -15.24
C THR A 146 3.01 -4.75 -14.30
N ASN A 147 3.15 -4.16 -13.11
CA ASN A 147 2.01 -3.82 -12.28
C ASN A 147 1.55 -2.41 -12.67
N ASP A 148 0.49 -2.32 -13.46
CA ASP A 148 -0.14 -1.05 -13.81
C ASP A 148 -1.12 -0.56 -12.74
N GLY A 149 -1.35 -1.38 -11.72
CA GLY A 149 -2.21 -1.05 -10.60
C GLY A 149 -1.54 0.00 -9.69
N PRO A 150 -2.35 0.85 -9.02
CA PRO A 150 -1.82 1.86 -8.10
C PRO A 150 -1.27 1.27 -6.80
N ASN A 151 -1.50 -0.02 -6.55
CA ASN A 151 -1.12 -0.71 -5.32
C ASN A 151 -0.06 -1.77 -5.57
N PRO A 152 0.85 -2.01 -4.61
CA PRO A 152 1.73 -3.16 -4.63
C PRO A 152 0.95 -4.47 -4.80
N PHE A 153 1.42 -5.34 -5.69
CA PHE A 153 0.91 -6.71 -5.78
C PHE A 153 1.51 -7.56 -4.67
N SER A 154 0.67 -8.31 -3.96
CA SER A 154 1.09 -9.25 -2.92
C SER A 154 0.55 -10.64 -3.25
N GLY A 155 1.47 -11.57 -3.52
CA GLY A 155 1.15 -12.94 -3.89
C GLY A 155 2.24 -13.57 -4.75
N PRO A 156 2.22 -14.91 -4.93
CA PRO A 156 3.16 -15.58 -5.81
C PRO A 156 2.87 -15.21 -7.27
N VAL A 157 3.92 -14.78 -8.00
CA VAL A 157 3.88 -14.68 -9.46
C VAL A 157 4.33 -16.02 -10.02
N ARG A 158 3.49 -16.64 -10.85
CA ARG A 158 3.82 -17.89 -11.55
C ARG A 158 3.83 -17.61 -13.04
N ILE A 159 4.96 -17.91 -13.67
CA ILE A 159 5.16 -17.73 -15.11
C ILE A 159 5.24 -19.11 -15.73
N GLY A 160 4.44 -19.35 -16.76
CA GLY A 160 4.53 -20.53 -17.60
C GLY A 160 4.75 -20.08 -19.05
N ASP A 161 5.74 -20.65 -19.71
CA ASP A 161 6.00 -20.43 -21.13
C ASP A 161 5.97 -21.78 -21.86
N ALA A 162 5.56 -21.78 -23.12
CA ALA A 162 5.47 -22.97 -23.94
C ALA A 162 5.84 -22.66 -25.38
N VAL A 163 6.70 -23.50 -25.96
CA VAL A 163 7.09 -23.37 -27.37
C VAL A 163 6.15 -24.22 -28.23
N GLY A 164 5.57 -23.60 -29.24
CA GLY A 164 4.75 -24.25 -30.25
C GLY A 164 5.17 -23.82 -31.65
N VAL A 165 4.90 -24.68 -32.63
CA VAL A 165 5.12 -24.39 -34.05
C VAL A 165 3.78 -24.45 -34.76
N GLU A 166 3.52 -23.48 -35.63
CA GLU A 166 2.29 -23.42 -36.40
C GLU A 166 2.12 -24.70 -37.23
N GLY A 167 0.95 -25.34 -37.15
CA GLY A 167 0.66 -26.62 -37.79
C GLY A 167 1.14 -27.88 -37.07
N LEU A 168 2.06 -27.76 -36.10
CA LEU A 168 2.53 -28.89 -35.26
C LEU A 168 2.03 -28.82 -33.81
N GLY A 169 1.55 -27.65 -33.39
CA GLY A 169 1.07 -27.42 -32.03
C GLY A 169 2.22 -27.26 -31.04
N ARG A 170 1.94 -27.52 -29.75
CA ARG A 170 2.92 -27.44 -28.68
C ARG A 170 3.98 -28.53 -28.86
N LEU A 171 5.25 -28.14 -28.89
CA LEU A 171 6.35 -29.08 -28.98
C LEU A 171 6.64 -29.67 -27.59
N GLU A 172 6.76 -30.99 -27.50
CA GLU A 172 7.28 -31.66 -26.31
C GLU A 172 8.81 -31.78 -26.39
N GLY A 173 9.51 -31.58 -25.27
CA GLY A 173 10.97 -31.72 -25.20
C GLY A 173 11.79 -30.46 -25.53
N VAL A 174 11.17 -29.36 -25.98
CA VAL A 174 11.85 -28.07 -26.09
C VAL A 174 12.03 -27.48 -24.68
N GLN A 175 13.28 -27.31 -24.28
CA GLN A 175 13.65 -26.82 -22.95
C GLN A 175 14.01 -25.33 -23.01
N ILE A 176 13.60 -24.58 -22.00
CA ILE A 176 14.21 -23.28 -21.72
C ILE A 176 15.64 -23.56 -21.25
N THR A 177 16.62 -23.11 -22.02
CA THR A 177 18.05 -23.37 -21.75
C THR A 177 18.65 -22.38 -20.75
N SER A 178 18.11 -21.16 -20.67
CA SER A 178 18.55 -20.11 -19.75
C SER A 178 17.44 -19.10 -19.47
N ILE A 179 17.48 -18.49 -18.29
CA ILE A 179 16.63 -17.36 -17.90
C ILE A 179 17.57 -16.28 -17.33
N ASP A 180 17.48 -15.06 -17.85
CA ASP A 180 18.28 -13.92 -17.43
C ASP A 180 17.42 -12.65 -17.32
N PRO A 181 17.41 -11.95 -16.17
CA PRO A 181 17.98 -12.36 -14.90
C PRO A 181 17.32 -13.64 -14.37
N PRO A 182 18.06 -14.51 -13.64
CA PRO A 182 17.45 -15.68 -13.03
C PRO A 182 16.33 -15.23 -12.05
N PHE A 183 15.25 -16.00 -11.99
CA PHE A 183 14.28 -15.80 -10.92
C PHE A 183 14.98 -15.98 -9.57
N GLY A 184 14.76 -15.02 -8.66
CA GLY A 184 15.37 -15.01 -7.33
C GLY A 184 14.96 -16.16 -6.44
#